data_AF-A0A1H6U483-F1
#
_entry.id   AF-A0A1H6U483-F1
#
_cell.length_a   1.000
_cell.length_b   1.000
_cell.length_c   1.000
_cell.angle_alpha   90.00
_cell.angle_beta   90.00
_cell.angle_gamma   90.00
#
_symmetry.space_group_name_H-M   'P 1'
#
loop_
_entity.id
_entity.type
_entity.pdbx_description
1 polymer ?
#
loop_
_entity_poly.entity_id
_entity_poly.type
_entity_poly.pdbx_seq_one_letter_code
_entity_poly.pdbx_strand_id
1 'polypeptide(L)'
;MTPIQILRMLRARSWLIVLLAVVGAAAGAIAAKWMPPRYEARSRIVVDMLKADPVTGVTLPPKTLETFLAAQVELVRDPRVTRRVVDHFGWTRSPVLRAAHQRALQVGGRLAMRDWLAEDVSQRTRATMIRNSPLLEIAYSSTVPETARRGADALRDAFIAEAIDSKRRDAAQKAIWFTGQVTALKRRLVVAEQRKAAFERANQIVLQDDNVDAESAKLRALASSAPAAPSMVAAPAIAPSSGQLAQVDAQLAAARPSMGRNHPEIIGLERQRAALSAAVERELAAMRIASQVPAAGSPGTSLSVQANKVLAQRGLVDEARRLAGDVAVLREQVAKTMQRAAEFELQAQSTEAGFSKLGAAALPRVPVTPGRWILILGGLAAGCVVGVLTAILMELISRRVRGPEDLAMAGVPVIGMLPRSSGLGLSLAGLKLGLSRGATA
;
A
#
# COMPACT_ATOMS: atom_id res chain seq x y z
N MET A 1 -24.42 -14.58 55.87
CA MET A 1 -23.78 -13.45 56.57
C MET A 1 -24.62 -12.21 56.31
N THR A 2 -25.03 -11.50 57.35
CA THR A 2 -25.82 -10.27 57.17
C THR A 2 -24.89 -9.10 56.81
N PRO A 3 -25.37 -8.07 56.09
CA PRO A 3 -24.56 -6.88 55.77
C PRO A 3 -23.99 -6.17 57.01
N ILE A 4 -24.76 -6.19 58.12
CA ILE A 4 -24.35 -5.65 59.42
C ILE A 4 -23.14 -6.41 60.01
N GLN A 5 -23.09 -7.74 59.86
CA GLN A 5 -21.96 -8.55 60.31
C GLN A 5 -20.67 -8.17 59.58
N ILE A 6 -20.73 -8.03 58.25
CA ILE A 6 -19.56 -7.64 57.44
C ILE A 6 -19.02 -6.27 57.88
N LEU A 7 -19.91 -5.30 58.12
CA LEU A 7 -19.49 -3.95 58.56
C LEU A 7 -18.85 -3.97 59.96
N ARG A 8 -19.35 -4.78 60.89
CA ARG A 8 -18.75 -4.98 62.22
C ARG A 8 -17.37 -5.64 62.13
N MET A 9 -17.21 -6.64 61.26
CA MET A 9 -15.92 -7.32 61.03
C MET A 9 -14.88 -6.35 60.47
N LEU A 10 -15.26 -5.55 59.47
CA LEU A 10 -14.40 -4.53 58.88
C LEU A 10 -13.99 -3.45 59.88
N ARG A 11 -14.92 -3.00 60.74
CA ARG A 11 -14.61 -1.99 61.77
C ARG A 11 -13.65 -2.51 62.82
N ALA A 12 -13.81 -3.76 63.25
CA ALA A 12 -12.94 -4.40 64.25
C ALA A 12 -11.50 -4.59 63.76
N ARG A 13 -11.29 -4.73 62.45
CA ARG A 13 -9.97 -4.84 61.82
C ARG A 13 -9.63 -3.65 60.93
N SER A 14 -10.25 -2.50 61.19
CA SER A 14 -10.00 -1.26 60.45
C SER A 14 -8.52 -0.86 60.47
N TRP A 15 -7.80 -1.17 61.55
CA TRP A 15 -6.36 -0.97 61.65
C TRP A 15 -5.56 -1.76 60.61
N LEU A 16 -5.95 -3.00 60.28
CA LEU A 16 -5.30 -3.81 59.23
C LEU A 16 -5.56 -3.22 57.84
N ILE A 17 -6.79 -2.74 57.61
CA ILE A 17 -7.17 -2.11 56.34
C ILE A 17 -6.36 -0.82 56.16
N VAL A 18 -6.28 0.03 57.19
CA VAL A 18 -5.50 1.27 57.16
C VAL A 18 -4.01 0.96 57.00
N LEU A 19 -3.47 -0.02 57.71
CA LEU A 19 -2.07 -0.43 57.59
C LEU A 19 -1.75 -0.89 56.16
N LEU A 20 -2.57 -1.76 55.58
CA LEU A 20 -2.37 -2.24 54.20
C LEU A 20 -2.61 -1.16 53.15
N ALA A 21 -3.52 -0.22 53.39
CA ALA A 21 -3.72 0.96 52.55
C ALA A 21 -2.49 1.88 52.57
N VAL A 22 -1.91 2.13 53.74
CA VAL A 22 -0.68 2.94 53.90
C VAL A 22 0.51 2.23 53.26
N VAL A 23 0.65 0.92 53.45
CA VAL A 23 1.69 0.11 52.78
C VAL A 23 1.53 0.17 51.25
N GLY A 24 0.30 0.04 50.74
CA GLY A 24 0.00 0.17 49.32
C GLY A 24 0.32 1.56 48.77
N ALA A 25 -0.03 2.63 49.49
CA ALA A 25 0.32 4.00 49.12
C ALA A 25 1.84 4.24 49.13
N ALA A 26 2.55 3.72 50.13
CA ALA A 26 4.00 3.78 50.22
C ALA A 26 4.68 3.01 49.07
N ALA A 27 4.19 1.82 48.74
CA ALA A 27 4.64 1.05 47.58
C ALA A 27 4.41 1.82 46.27
N GLY A 28 3.24 2.46 46.11
CA GLY A 28 2.94 3.33 44.97
C GLY A 28 3.88 4.53 44.87
N ALA A 29 4.24 5.16 46.00
CA ALA A 29 5.21 6.25 46.05
C ALA A 29 6.63 5.80 45.69
N ILE A 30 7.06 4.62 46.17
CA ILE A 30 8.35 4.03 45.83
C ILE A 30 8.42 3.72 44.33
N ALA A 31 7.38 3.08 43.78
CA ALA A 31 7.27 2.80 42.35
C ALA A 31 7.34 4.08 41.51
N ALA A 32 6.65 5.15 41.94
CA ALA A 32 6.68 6.45 41.27
C ALA A 32 8.06 7.13 41.29
N LYS A 33 8.89 6.85 42.30
CA LYS A 33 10.27 7.36 42.38
C LYS A 33 11.23 6.57 41.47
N TRP A 34 10.97 5.28 41.28
CA TRP A 34 11.86 4.39 40.50
C TRP A 34 11.54 4.39 39.01
N MET A 35 10.33 4.82 38.63
CA MET A 35 9.93 4.91 37.22
C MET A 35 10.47 6.21 36.60
N PRO A 36 11.42 6.15 35.64
CA PRO A 36 11.96 7.35 35.02
C PRO A 36 10.88 8.07 34.21
N PRO A 37 10.82 9.41 34.25
CA PRO A 37 9.88 10.16 33.42
C PRO A 37 10.16 9.88 31.95
N ARG A 38 9.11 9.60 31.18
CA ARG A 38 9.19 9.47 29.73
C ARG A 38 8.48 10.65 29.10
N TYR A 39 9.15 11.29 28.15
CA TYR A 39 8.64 12.38 27.35
C TYR A 39 8.37 11.85 25.94
N GLU A 40 7.24 12.24 25.37
CA GLU A 40 6.84 11.85 24.02
C GLU A 40 6.75 13.09 23.16
N ALA A 41 7.46 13.11 22.03
CA ALA A 41 7.34 14.15 21.03
C ALA A 41 6.71 13.57 19.75
N ARG A 42 6.00 14.42 19.01
CA ARG A 42 5.22 14.03 17.85
C ARG A 42 5.62 14.85 16.63
N SER A 43 5.79 14.17 15.51
CA SER A 43 6.06 14.75 14.19
C SER A 43 4.99 14.27 13.22
N ARG A 44 4.58 15.13 12.28
CA ARG A 44 3.47 14.85 11.36
C ARG A 44 3.92 14.91 9.91
N ILE A 45 3.36 14.01 9.10
CA ILE A 45 3.59 13.92 7.66
C ILE A 45 2.24 13.88 6.97
N VAL A 46 2.09 14.65 5.89
CA VAL A 46 0.96 14.52 4.96
C VAL A 46 1.29 13.46 3.93
N VAL A 47 0.41 12.49 3.76
CA VAL A 47 0.51 11.49 2.70
C VAL A 47 -0.20 12.03 1.46
N ASP A 48 0.57 12.52 0.49
CA ASP A 48 0.03 13.18 -0.72
C ASP A 48 -0.48 12.17 -1.76
N MET A 49 -0.12 10.89 -1.63
CA MET A 49 -0.61 9.79 -2.48
C MET A 49 -2.11 9.48 -2.34
N LEU A 50 -2.82 10.10 -1.39
CA LEU A 50 -4.28 9.94 -1.24
C LEU A 50 -5.11 10.86 -2.15
N LYS A 51 -4.49 11.76 -2.93
CA LYS A 51 -5.24 12.54 -3.92
C LYS A 51 -5.68 11.60 -5.04
N ALA A 52 -7.00 11.53 -5.28
CA ALA A 52 -7.56 10.79 -6.40
C ALA A 52 -6.83 11.20 -7.68
N ASP A 53 -6.41 10.22 -8.48
CA ASP A 53 -5.70 10.46 -9.73
C ASP A 53 -6.53 11.44 -10.59
N PRO A 54 -6.00 12.64 -10.89
CA PRO A 54 -6.76 13.70 -11.55
C PRO A 54 -7.17 13.35 -12.98
N VAL A 55 -6.62 12.26 -13.54
CA VAL A 55 -6.91 11.81 -14.91
C VAL A 55 -7.93 10.67 -14.93
N THR A 56 -7.92 9.78 -13.93
CA THR A 56 -8.76 8.56 -13.95
C THR A 56 -9.97 8.63 -13.01
N GLY A 57 -9.98 9.51 -12.00
CA GLY A 57 -11.12 9.68 -11.09
C GLY A 57 -11.44 8.45 -10.23
N VAL A 58 -10.63 7.39 -10.30
CA VAL A 58 -10.84 6.16 -9.54
C VAL A 58 -10.30 6.34 -8.12
N THR A 59 -11.19 6.32 -7.13
CA THR A 59 -10.81 6.26 -5.72
C THR A 59 -10.51 4.82 -5.33
N LEU A 60 -9.43 4.57 -4.58
CA LEU A 60 -9.19 3.23 -4.01
C LEU A 60 -10.37 2.83 -3.10
N PRO A 61 -10.84 1.56 -3.19
CA PRO A 61 -11.82 1.04 -2.24
C PRO A 61 -11.36 1.24 -0.78
N PRO A 62 -12.24 1.64 0.15
CA PRO A 62 -11.85 2.05 1.50
C PRO A 62 -11.05 1.00 2.26
N LYS A 63 -11.38 -0.30 2.09
CA LYS A 63 -10.65 -1.42 2.70
C LYS A 63 -9.20 -1.55 2.19
N THR A 64 -8.97 -1.30 0.91
CA THR A 64 -7.62 -1.33 0.32
C THR A 64 -6.77 -0.15 0.78
N LEU A 65 -7.41 1.01 0.93
CA LEU A 65 -6.78 2.20 1.47
C LEU A 65 -6.34 1.95 2.93
N GLU A 66 -7.21 1.41 3.78
CA GLU A 66 -6.86 1.08 5.17
C GLU A 66 -5.67 0.13 5.26
N THR A 67 -5.61 -0.90 4.40
CA THR A 67 -4.51 -1.87 4.38
C THR A 67 -3.20 -1.21 3.96
N PHE A 68 -3.25 -0.33 2.94
CA PHE A 68 -2.10 0.45 2.51
C PHE A 68 -1.61 1.39 3.62
N LEU A 69 -2.51 2.12 4.28
CA LEU A 69 -2.16 3.02 5.38
C LEU A 69 -1.58 2.26 6.58
N ALA A 70 -2.11 1.07 6.89
CA ALA A 70 -1.56 0.22 7.94
C ALA A 70 -0.14 -0.24 7.61
N ALA A 71 0.14 -0.59 6.35
CA ALA A 71 1.50 -0.91 5.91
C ALA A 71 2.46 0.28 6.02
N GLN A 72 1.99 1.50 5.71
CA GLN A 72 2.80 2.72 5.88
C GLN A 72 3.13 2.99 7.36
N VAL A 73 2.18 2.75 8.27
CA VAL A 73 2.40 2.87 9.71
C VAL A 73 3.48 1.89 10.18
N GLU A 74 3.43 0.65 9.72
CA GLU A 74 4.42 -0.36 10.10
C GLU A 74 5.81 -0.06 9.52
N LEU A 75 5.86 0.49 8.29
CA LEU A 75 7.11 0.88 7.65
C LEU A 75 7.91 1.91 8.46
N VAL A 76 7.25 2.79 9.23
CA VAL A 76 7.94 3.74 10.12
C VAL A 76 8.80 3.03 11.17
N ARG A 77 8.39 1.83 11.61
CA ARG A 77 9.10 1.00 12.59
C ARG A 77 10.09 0.02 11.96
N ASP A 78 10.11 -0.08 10.63
CA ASP A 78 10.97 -1.01 9.92
C ASP A 78 12.45 -0.76 10.26
N PRO A 79 13.28 -1.82 10.39
CA PRO A 79 14.71 -1.70 10.64
C PRO A 79 15.45 -0.76 9.68
N ARG A 80 15.02 -0.61 8.42
CA ARG A 80 15.65 0.30 7.45
C ARG A 80 15.47 1.76 7.85
N VAL A 81 14.32 2.13 8.40
CA VAL A 81 14.05 3.48 8.90
C VAL A 81 14.77 3.70 10.22
N THR A 82 14.64 2.79 11.18
CA THR A 82 15.20 2.96 12.52
C THR A 82 16.73 2.91 12.53
N ARG A 83 17.37 2.10 11.68
CA ARG A 83 18.83 2.12 11.49
C ARG A 83 19.34 3.47 11.00
N ARG A 84 18.64 4.14 10.09
CA ARG A 84 19.03 5.50 9.63
C ARG A 84 19.02 6.50 10.78
N VAL A 85 18.07 6.38 11.71
CA VAL A 85 18.01 7.23 12.90
C VAL A 85 19.21 6.98 13.81
N VAL A 86 19.57 5.71 14.03
CA VAL A 86 20.76 5.32 14.79
C VAL A 86 22.04 5.90 14.18
N ASP A 87 22.15 5.85 12.85
CA ASP A 87 23.30 6.38 12.12
C ASP A 87 23.33 7.91 12.15
N HIS A 88 22.18 8.56 11.99
CA HIS A 88 22.03 10.02 12.03
C HIS A 88 22.52 10.60 13.35
N PHE A 89 22.21 9.94 14.47
CA PHE A 89 22.71 10.36 15.79
C PHE A 89 24.11 9.82 16.12
N GLY A 90 24.69 8.97 15.27
CA GLY A 90 26.01 8.38 15.50
C GLY A 90 26.09 7.50 16.75
N TRP A 91 24.98 6.91 17.18
CA TRP A 91 24.89 6.18 18.46
C TRP A 91 25.81 4.95 18.52
N THR A 92 26.15 4.36 17.38
CA THR A 92 27.13 3.29 17.26
C THR A 92 28.54 3.70 17.72
N ARG A 93 28.86 5.00 17.68
CA ARG A 93 30.16 5.54 18.11
C ARG A 93 30.23 5.84 19.61
N SER A 94 29.10 5.87 20.31
CA SER A 94 29.05 6.21 21.74
C SER A 94 29.67 5.11 22.61
N PRO A 95 30.66 5.42 23.48
CA PRO A 95 31.25 4.44 24.38
C PRO A 95 30.25 3.92 25.41
N VAL A 96 29.32 4.77 25.86
CA VAL A 96 28.28 4.41 26.84
C VAL A 96 27.32 3.37 26.27
N LEU A 97 26.86 3.58 25.02
CA LEU A 97 25.95 2.64 24.36
C LEU A 97 26.66 1.33 23.98
N ARG A 98 27.96 1.39 23.68
CA ARG A 98 28.77 0.19 23.42
C ARG A 98 28.90 -0.68 24.67
N ALA A 99 29.17 -0.07 25.82
CA ALA A 99 29.20 -0.78 27.10
C ALA A 99 27.83 -1.37 27.45
N ALA A 100 26.73 -0.65 27.16
CA ALA A 100 25.38 -1.17 27.36
C ALA A 100 25.08 -2.37 26.45
N HIS A 101 25.47 -2.32 25.18
CA HIS A 101 25.33 -3.44 24.23
C HIS A 101 26.16 -4.66 24.66
N GLN A 102 27.40 -4.48 25.14
CA GLN A 102 28.21 -5.56 25.67
C GLN A 102 27.54 -6.28 26.85
N ARG A 103 26.90 -5.53 27.77
CA ARG A 103 26.10 -6.14 28.86
C ARG A 103 24.90 -6.90 28.30
N ALA A 104 24.22 -6.36 27.29
CA ALA A 104 23.10 -7.06 26.65
C ALA A 104 23.53 -8.39 25.99
N LEU A 105 24.73 -8.43 25.39
CA LEU A 105 25.30 -9.67 24.84
C LEU A 105 25.58 -10.72 25.94
N GLN A 106 26.06 -10.29 27.11
CA GLN A 106 26.32 -11.18 28.25
C GLN A 106 25.03 -11.84 28.79
N VAL A 107 23.90 -11.16 28.67
CA VAL A 107 22.56 -11.67 29.09
C VAL A 107 21.85 -12.43 27.96
N GLY A 108 22.57 -12.79 26.88
CA GLY A 108 22.05 -13.61 25.78
C GLY A 108 21.62 -12.84 24.52
N GLY A 109 21.93 -11.54 24.42
CA GLY A 109 21.74 -10.78 23.19
C GLY A 109 22.60 -11.31 22.04
N ARG A 110 22.05 -11.33 20.81
CA ARG A 110 22.75 -11.79 19.59
C ARG A 110 22.80 -10.75 18.47
N LEU A 111 22.08 -9.64 18.61
CA LEU A 111 21.98 -8.61 17.59
C LEU A 111 23.27 -7.80 17.51
N ALA A 112 23.68 -7.42 16.29
CA ALA A 112 24.74 -6.44 16.09
C ALA A 112 24.34 -5.11 16.74
N MET A 113 25.32 -4.31 17.17
CA MET A 113 25.06 -3.06 17.92
C MET A 113 24.08 -2.12 17.21
N ARG A 114 24.21 -1.98 15.88
CA ARG A 114 23.32 -1.15 15.06
C ARG A 114 21.89 -1.67 15.06
N ASP A 115 21.70 -2.98 14.95
CA ASP A 115 20.37 -3.62 14.96
C ASP A 115 19.73 -3.59 16.34
N TRP A 116 20.53 -3.79 17.40
CA TRP A 116 20.07 -3.68 18.78
C TRP A 116 19.56 -2.27 19.10
N LEU A 117 20.28 -1.23 18.65
CA LEU A 117 19.83 0.16 18.78
C LEU A 117 18.61 0.46 17.92
N ALA A 118 18.55 -0.07 16.70
CA ALA A 118 17.41 0.10 15.79
C ALA A 118 16.13 -0.51 16.38
N GLU A 119 16.26 -1.66 17.04
CA GLU A 119 15.17 -2.31 17.78
C GLU A 119 14.70 -1.45 18.97
N ASP A 120 15.62 -0.87 19.76
CA ASP A 120 15.25 0.06 20.85
C ASP A 120 14.52 1.31 20.31
N VAL A 121 14.94 1.83 19.16
CA VAL A 121 14.23 2.93 18.48
C VAL A 121 12.82 2.48 18.06
N SER A 122 12.70 1.30 17.45
CA SER A 122 11.41 0.75 17.01
C SER A 122 10.42 0.61 18.18
N GLN A 123 10.86 0.03 19.30
CA GLN A 123 10.03 -0.17 20.50
C GLN A 123 9.58 1.15 21.15
N ARG A 124 10.38 2.21 21.03
CA ARG A 124 10.05 3.55 21.55
C ARG A 124 9.26 4.40 20.57
N THR A 125 9.03 3.90 19.36
CA THR A 125 8.30 4.58 18.29
C THR A 125 6.86 4.12 18.21
N ARG A 126 5.95 5.08 18.08
CA ARG A 126 4.53 4.84 17.81
C ARG A 126 4.13 5.65 16.60
N ALA A 127 3.75 4.96 15.53
CA ALA A 127 3.16 5.58 14.35
C ALA A 127 1.65 5.31 14.34
N THR A 128 0.86 6.32 14.02
CA THR A 128 -0.60 6.20 13.89
C THR A 128 -1.11 7.13 12.80
N MET A 129 -2.09 6.66 12.03
CA MET A 129 -2.86 7.50 11.12
C MET A 129 -3.91 8.28 11.93
N ILE A 130 -4.02 9.59 11.72
CA ILE A 130 -5.11 10.38 12.30
C ILE A 130 -6.41 9.99 11.60
N ARG A 131 -7.44 9.61 12.37
CA ARG A 131 -8.75 9.23 11.83
C ARG A 131 -9.30 10.33 10.91
N ASN A 132 -9.83 9.93 9.76
CA ASN A 132 -10.43 10.82 8.75
C ASN A 132 -9.46 11.90 8.22
N SER A 133 -8.15 11.66 8.24
CA SER A 133 -7.15 12.63 7.79
C SER A 133 -5.96 11.94 7.13
N PRO A 134 -5.36 12.50 6.07
CA PRO A 134 -4.15 11.96 5.43
C PRO A 134 -2.86 12.24 6.24
N LEU A 135 -2.98 12.46 7.55
CA LEU A 135 -1.89 12.86 8.44
C LEU A 135 -1.33 11.69 9.26
N LEU A 136 -0.10 11.28 8.93
CA LEU A 136 0.65 10.26 9.67
C LEU A 136 1.35 10.94 10.85
N GLU A 137 0.98 10.56 12.06
CA GLU A 137 1.62 11.02 13.30
C GLU A 137 2.65 9.99 13.75
N ILE A 138 3.90 10.44 13.87
CA ILE A 138 5.05 9.66 14.34
C ILE A 138 5.43 10.22 15.71
N ALA A 139 5.24 9.40 16.74
CA ALA A 139 5.59 9.71 18.11
C ALA A 139 6.84 8.93 18.53
N TYR A 140 7.78 9.62 19.20
CA TYR A 140 8.97 9.01 19.76
C TYR A 140 9.10 9.33 21.24
N SER A 141 9.37 8.31 22.05
CA SER A 141 9.48 8.42 23.50
C SER A 141 10.92 8.32 23.99
N SER A 142 11.31 9.23 24.88
CA SER A 142 12.65 9.24 25.49
C SER A 142 12.62 9.76 26.93
N THR A 143 13.65 9.47 27.71
CA THR A 143 13.81 10.01 29.07
C THR A 143 14.24 11.47 29.07
N VAL A 144 14.76 11.97 27.94
CA VAL A 144 15.20 13.35 27.76
C VAL A 144 14.27 14.06 26.77
N PRO A 145 13.65 15.21 27.13
CA PRO A 145 12.72 15.94 26.26
C PRO A 145 13.29 16.31 24.89
N GLU A 146 14.56 16.74 24.85
CA GLU A 146 15.22 17.10 23.59
C GLU A 146 15.43 15.90 22.67
N THR A 147 15.84 14.76 23.23
CA THR A 147 16.01 13.52 22.48
C THR A 147 14.68 13.00 21.95
N ALA A 148 13.59 13.16 22.72
CA ALA A 148 12.25 12.84 22.24
C ALA A 148 11.92 13.67 20.99
N ARG A 149 12.10 15.01 21.07
CA ARG A 149 11.85 15.94 19.96
C ARG A 149 12.70 15.62 18.72
N ARG A 150 14.03 15.56 18.89
CA ARG A 150 14.96 15.27 17.79
C ARG A 150 14.72 13.88 17.22
N GLY A 151 14.40 12.89 18.05
CA GLY A 151 14.10 11.53 17.61
C GLY A 151 12.85 11.45 16.74
N ALA A 152 11.76 12.16 17.11
CA ALA A 152 10.55 12.22 16.29
C ALA A 152 10.80 12.91 14.92
N ASP A 153 11.57 14.01 14.91
CA ASP A 153 11.98 14.67 13.66
C ASP A 153 12.89 13.77 12.80
N ALA A 154 13.86 13.10 13.41
CA ALA A 154 14.78 12.19 12.72
C ALA A 154 14.05 10.97 12.15
N LEU A 155 13.08 10.40 12.87
CA LEU A 155 12.24 9.31 12.36
C LEU A 155 11.39 9.75 11.16
N ARG A 156 10.80 10.95 11.22
CA ARG A 156 10.08 11.55 10.09
C ARG A 156 10.97 11.62 8.86
N ASP A 157 12.16 12.18 9.03
CA ASP A 157 13.09 12.42 7.93
C ASP A 157 13.68 11.10 7.39
N ALA A 158 13.97 10.15 8.27
CA ALA A 158 14.42 8.81 7.90
C ALA A 158 13.35 8.04 7.13
N PHE A 159 12.07 8.14 7.52
CA PHE A 159 10.96 7.51 6.83
C PHE A 159 10.80 8.07 5.42
N ILE A 160 10.80 9.40 5.26
CA ILE A 160 10.71 10.05 3.95
C ILE A 160 11.89 9.64 3.06
N ALA A 161 13.11 9.61 3.61
CA ALA A 161 14.29 9.20 2.87
C ALA A 161 14.22 7.71 2.45
N GLU A 162 13.74 6.83 3.32
CA GLU A 162 13.54 5.41 2.99
C GLU A 162 12.45 5.22 1.94
N ALA A 163 11.36 6.00 1.97
CA ALA A 163 10.32 5.97 0.96
C ALA A 163 10.85 6.37 -0.43
N ILE A 164 11.65 7.45 -0.50
CA ILE A 164 12.34 7.86 -1.73
C ILE A 164 13.26 6.74 -2.22
N ASP A 165 14.12 6.24 -1.33
CA ASP A 165 15.10 5.22 -1.72
C ASP A 165 14.44 3.90 -2.12
N SER A 166 13.32 3.52 -1.50
CA SER A 166 12.56 2.33 -1.91
C SER A 166 12.00 2.51 -3.32
N LYS A 167 11.34 3.64 -3.60
CA LYS A 167 10.82 3.95 -4.93
C LYS A 167 11.92 3.96 -5.99
N ARG A 168 13.07 4.57 -5.66
CA ARG A 168 14.25 4.59 -6.54
C ARG A 168 14.81 3.20 -6.81
N ARG A 169 14.96 2.36 -5.79
CA ARG A 169 15.43 0.97 -5.93
C ARG A 169 14.50 0.14 -6.79
N ASP A 170 13.19 0.24 -6.58
CA ASP A 170 12.19 -0.50 -7.35
C ASP A 170 12.19 -0.06 -8.83
N ALA A 171 12.30 1.25 -9.08
CA ALA A 171 12.42 1.80 -10.42
C ALA A 171 13.73 1.36 -11.11
N ALA A 172 14.86 1.42 -10.41
CA ALA A 172 16.15 0.97 -10.92
C ALA A 172 16.14 -0.53 -11.30
N GLN A 173 15.54 -1.38 -10.46
CA GLN A 173 15.39 -2.81 -10.77
C GLN A 173 14.54 -3.04 -12.02
N LYS A 174 13.44 -2.29 -12.20
CA LYS A 174 12.62 -2.34 -13.41
C LYS A 174 13.39 -1.83 -14.62
N ALA A 175 14.13 -0.73 -14.51
CA ALA A 175 14.96 -0.19 -15.59
C ALA A 175 15.98 -1.22 -16.08
N ILE A 176 16.66 -1.92 -15.16
CA ILE A 176 17.60 -3.01 -15.49
C ILE A 176 16.87 -4.14 -16.23
N TRP A 177 15.70 -4.56 -15.74
CA TRP A 177 14.91 -5.62 -16.39
C TRP A 177 14.48 -5.25 -17.81
N PHE A 178 13.94 -4.04 -18.02
CA PHE A 178 13.52 -3.56 -19.34
C PHE A 178 14.72 -3.36 -20.28
N THR A 179 15.86 -2.90 -19.77
CA THR A 179 17.09 -2.78 -20.56
C THR A 179 17.54 -4.14 -21.09
N GLY A 180 17.47 -5.19 -20.26
CA GLY A 180 17.71 -6.57 -20.70
C GLY A 180 16.77 -7.02 -21.82
N GLN A 181 15.49 -6.67 -21.74
CA GLN A 181 14.50 -6.94 -22.78
C GLN A 181 14.82 -6.21 -24.09
N VAL A 182 15.24 -4.94 -24.03
CA VAL A 182 15.68 -4.18 -25.21
C VAL A 182 16.85 -4.88 -25.89
N THR A 183 17.85 -5.36 -25.13
CA THR A 183 19.00 -6.09 -25.71
C THR A 183 18.57 -7.41 -26.36
N ALA A 184 17.60 -8.12 -25.78
CA ALA A 184 17.04 -9.34 -26.37
C ALA A 184 16.25 -9.06 -27.66
N LEU A 185 15.39 -8.05 -27.66
CA LEU A 185 14.61 -7.63 -28.82
C LEU A 185 15.49 -7.11 -29.96
N LYS A 186 16.53 -6.32 -29.65
CA LYS A 186 17.52 -5.86 -30.65
C LYS A 186 18.22 -7.03 -31.35
N ARG A 187 18.60 -8.08 -30.61
CA ARG A 187 19.19 -9.29 -31.20
C ARG A 187 18.21 -10.00 -32.15
N ARG A 188 16.94 -10.12 -31.76
CA ARG A 188 15.88 -10.68 -32.62
C ARG A 188 15.65 -9.83 -33.87
N LEU A 189 15.65 -8.50 -33.72
CA LEU A 189 15.51 -7.56 -34.82
C LEU A 189 16.64 -7.74 -35.84
N VAL A 190 17.90 -7.81 -35.40
CA VAL A 190 19.05 -8.03 -36.31
C VAL A 190 18.88 -9.34 -37.09
N VAL A 191 18.47 -10.43 -36.43
CA VAL A 191 18.22 -11.71 -37.11
C VAL A 191 17.08 -11.60 -38.12
N ALA A 192 15.98 -10.91 -37.78
CA ALA A 192 14.85 -10.70 -38.68
C ALA A 192 15.24 -9.82 -39.89
N GLU A 193 16.00 -8.76 -39.68
CA GLU A 193 16.53 -7.90 -40.74
C GLU A 193 17.48 -8.67 -41.67
N GLN A 194 18.34 -9.52 -41.12
CA GLN A 194 19.21 -10.39 -41.91
C GLN A 194 18.42 -11.40 -42.74
N ARG A 195 17.37 -12.01 -42.18
CA ARG A 195 16.48 -12.94 -42.91
C ARG A 195 15.74 -12.24 -44.04
N LYS A 196 15.18 -11.05 -43.78
CA LYS A 196 14.55 -10.21 -44.81
C LYS A 196 15.55 -9.88 -45.92
N ALA A 197 16.72 -9.34 -45.57
CA ALA A 197 17.73 -8.94 -46.54
C ALA A 197 18.29 -10.14 -47.34
N ALA A 198 18.44 -11.31 -46.74
CA ALA A 198 18.82 -12.53 -47.44
C ALA A 198 17.74 -13.00 -48.42
N PHE A 199 16.46 -12.93 -48.03
CA PHE A 199 15.33 -13.27 -48.90
C PHE A 199 15.21 -12.31 -50.09
N GLU A 200 15.34 -11.00 -49.86
CA GLU A 200 15.34 -9.97 -50.90
C GLU A 200 16.49 -10.16 -51.89
N ARG A 201 17.72 -10.42 -51.40
CA ARG A 201 18.89 -10.71 -52.25
C ARG A 201 18.74 -11.99 -53.07
N ALA A 202 18.24 -13.06 -52.47
CA ALA A 202 18.10 -14.36 -53.15
C ALA A 202 17.04 -14.32 -54.27
N ASN A 203 16.00 -13.52 -54.10
CA ASN A 203 14.88 -13.44 -55.05
C ASN A 203 14.89 -12.17 -55.91
N GLN A 204 15.92 -11.31 -55.78
CA GLN A 204 16.05 -10.02 -56.49
C GLN A 204 14.84 -9.07 -56.32
N ILE A 205 14.15 -9.15 -55.17
CA ILE A 205 12.96 -8.32 -54.89
C ILE A 205 13.41 -7.11 -54.09
N VAL A 206 13.07 -5.90 -54.55
CA VAL A 206 13.35 -4.65 -53.83
C VAL A 206 12.02 -4.03 -53.46
N LEU A 207 11.60 -4.21 -52.20
CA LEU A 207 10.46 -3.50 -51.65
C LEU A 207 10.92 -2.09 -51.26
N GLN A 208 10.31 -1.07 -51.87
CA GLN A 208 10.42 0.31 -51.38
C GLN A 208 9.65 0.48 -50.07
N ASP A 209 9.88 1.58 -49.36
CA ASP A 209 9.36 1.85 -48.00
C ASP A 209 7.83 1.66 -47.87
N ASP A 210 7.08 1.78 -48.96
CA ASP A 210 5.63 1.53 -49.03
C ASP A 210 5.22 0.06 -49.25
N ASN A 211 6.14 -0.91 -49.12
CA ASN A 211 5.94 -2.33 -49.43
C ASN A 211 5.49 -2.59 -50.89
N VAL A 212 5.87 -1.69 -51.80
CA VAL A 212 5.64 -1.82 -53.24
C VAL A 212 6.96 -2.22 -53.90
N ASP A 213 6.91 -3.30 -54.67
CA ASP A 213 8.06 -3.77 -55.44
C ASP A 213 8.34 -2.84 -56.63
N ALA A 214 9.61 -2.45 -56.78
CA ALA A 214 10.06 -1.53 -57.82
C ALA A 214 9.84 -2.08 -59.24
N GLU A 215 9.94 -3.40 -59.42
CA GLU A 215 9.71 -4.04 -60.72
C GLU A 215 8.22 -4.03 -61.07
N SER A 216 7.36 -4.37 -60.11
CA SER A 216 5.90 -4.24 -60.22
C SER A 216 5.44 -2.81 -60.50
N ALA A 217 6.08 -1.80 -59.90
CA ALA A 217 5.81 -0.39 -60.17
C ALA A 217 6.25 0.03 -61.58
N LYS A 218 7.43 -0.42 -62.03
CA LYS A 218 7.94 -0.19 -63.38
C LYS A 218 7.09 -0.89 -64.44
N LEU A 219 6.59 -2.09 -64.15
CA LEU A 219 5.67 -2.84 -65.02
C LEU A 219 4.30 -2.15 -65.13
N ARG A 220 3.77 -1.57 -64.05
CA ARG A 220 2.56 -0.72 -64.14
C ARG A 220 2.81 0.54 -64.98
N ALA A 221 3.94 1.20 -64.76
CA ALA A 221 4.31 2.39 -65.53
C ALA A 221 4.46 2.08 -67.03
N LEU A 222 5.06 0.94 -67.38
CA LEU A 222 5.19 0.44 -68.75
C LEU A 222 3.85 0.02 -69.36
N ALA A 223 2.97 -0.64 -68.58
CA ALA A 223 1.61 -0.96 -69.01
C ALA A 223 0.76 0.30 -69.24
N SER A 224 1.03 1.39 -68.54
CA SER A 224 0.38 2.69 -68.76
C SER A 224 1.01 3.53 -69.89
N SER A 225 2.22 3.19 -70.36
CA SER A 225 2.95 3.95 -71.39
C SER A 225 2.96 3.27 -72.78
N ALA A 226 2.30 2.13 -72.95
CA ALA A 226 2.10 1.52 -74.26
C ALA A 226 1.01 2.29 -75.05
N PRO A 227 1.25 2.70 -76.31
CA PRO A 227 0.25 3.41 -77.10
C PRO A 227 -0.97 2.51 -77.32
N ALA A 228 -2.15 3.09 -77.11
CA ALA A 228 -3.43 2.41 -77.23
C ALA A 228 -3.61 1.78 -78.63
N ALA A 229 -3.43 0.46 -78.73
CA ALA A 229 -4.08 -0.31 -79.77
C ALA A 229 -5.56 -0.44 -79.38
N PRO A 230 -6.52 -0.05 -80.24
CA PRO A 230 -7.92 -0.09 -79.89
C PRO A 230 -8.40 -1.55 -79.84
N SER A 231 -8.93 -1.91 -78.68
CA SER A 231 -9.63 -3.17 -78.38
C SER A 231 -8.73 -4.40 -78.32
N MET A 232 -8.38 -4.84 -77.10
CA MET A 232 -8.64 -6.20 -76.59
C MET A 232 -8.08 -6.38 -75.18
N VAL A 233 -8.99 -6.77 -74.27
CA VAL A 233 -8.78 -7.35 -72.92
C VAL A 233 -7.93 -6.50 -71.97
N ALA A 234 -8.60 -5.59 -71.25
CA ALA A 234 -8.08 -5.08 -69.99
C ALA A 234 -7.75 -6.27 -69.07
N ALA A 235 -6.52 -6.29 -68.54
CA ALA A 235 -6.19 -7.08 -67.36
C ALA A 235 -7.28 -6.86 -66.29
N PRO A 236 -7.64 -7.85 -65.45
CA PRO A 236 -8.79 -7.74 -64.58
C PRO A 236 -8.56 -6.56 -63.63
N ALA A 237 -9.20 -5.43 -63.95
CA ALA A 237 -9.36 -4.35 -63.02
C ALA A 237 -10.08 -4.96 -61.83
N ILE A 238 -9.53 -4.76 -60.64
CA ILE A 238 -10.20 -5.09 -59.39
C ILE A 238 -11.60 -4.50 -59.50
N ALA A 239 -12.62 -5.37 -59.54
CA ALA A 239 -14.01 -4.98 -59.58
C ALA A 239 -14.21 -3.87 -58.53
N PRO A 240 -14.59 -2.62 -58.89
CA PRO A 240 -14.75 -1.52 -57.91
C PRO A 240 -15.64 -1.93 -56.72
N SER A 241 -16.57 -2.86 -56.94
CA SER A 241 -17.40 -3.49 -55.93
C SER A 241 -16.62 -4.29 -54.86
N SER A 242 -15.46 -4.88 -55.20
CA SER A 242 -14.61 -5.63 -54.27
C SER A 242 -13.81 -4.74 -53.32
N GLY A 243 -13.37 -3.56 -53.79
CA GLY A 243 -12.75 -2.55 -52.94
C GLY A 243 -13.75 -1.97 -51.92
N GLN A 244 -14.98 -1.74 -52.35
CA GLN A 244 -16.07 -1.29 -51.47
C GLN A 244 -16.47 -2.38 -50.46
N LEU A 245 -16.45 -3.66 -50.85
CA LEU A 245 -16.71 -4.79 -49.93
C LEU A 245 -15.66 -4.85 -48.81
N ALA A 246 -14.36 -4.74 -49.14
CA ALA A 246 -13.28 -4.76 -48.16
C ALA A 246 -13.38 -3.59 -47.16
N GLN A 247 -13.82 -2.42 -47.64
CA GLN A 247 -14.03 -1.24 -46.78
C GLN A 247 -15.22 -1.44 -45.82
N VAL A 248 -16.33 -2.01 -46.29
CA VAL A 248 -17.50 -2.32 -45.42
C VAL A 248 -17.17 -3.44 -44.44
N ASP A 249 -16.39 -4.45 -44.82
CA ASP A 249 -15.93 -5.52 -43.93
C ASP A 249 -15.01 -4.98 -42.81
N ALA A 250 -14.14 -4.03 -43.12
CA ALA A 250 -13.31 -3.36 -42.12
C ALA A 250 -14.14 -2.55 -41.11
N GLN A 251 -15.19 -1.86 -41.58
CA GLN A 251 -16.14 -1.13 -40.71
C GLN A 251 -16.94 -2.09 -39.81
N LEU A 252 -17.38 -3.23 -40.34
CA LEU A 252 -18.05 -4.29 -39.58
C LEU A 252 -17.12 -4.92 -38.53
N ALA A 253 -15.84 -5.14 -38.85
CA ALA A 253 -14.84 -5.67 -37.92
C ALA A 253 -14.54 -4.68 -36.77
N ALA A 254 -14.54 -3.38 -37.05
CA ALA A 254 -14.37 -2.33 -36.04
C ALA A 254 -15.61 -2.13 -35.16
N ALA A 255 -16.82 -2.27 -35.71
CA ALA A 255 -18.08 -2.04 -34.98
C ALA A 255 -18.50 -3.23 -34.10
N ARG A 256 -18.26 -4.48 -34.53
CA ARG A 256 -18.70 -5.72 -33.86
C ARG A 256 -18.29 -5.91 -32.40
N PRO A 257 -17.09 -5.48 -31.93
CA PRO A 257 -16.70 -5.62 -30.52
C PRO A 257 -17.50 -4.72 -29.58
N SER A 258 -18.00 -3.58 -30.07
CA SER A 258 -18.67 -2.55 -29.27
C SER A 258 -20.20 -2.59 -29.40
N MET A 259 -20.70 -2.97 -30.58
CA MET A 259 -22.11 -2.98 -30.93
C MET A 259 -22.51 -4.43 -31.23
N GLY A 260 -23.26 -5.06 -30.33
CA GLY A 260 -23.67 -6.47 -30.46
C GLY A 260 -24.43 -6.77 -31.76
N ARG A 261 -24.57 -8.07 -32.09
CA ARG A 261 -25.12 -8.58 -33.37
C ARG A 261 -26.50 -8.03 -33.80
N ASN A 262 -27.33 -7.54 -32.87
CA ASN A 262 -28.68 -7.03 -33.17
C ASN A 262 -28.77 -5.49 -33.27
N HIS A 263 -27.65 -4.77 -33.33
CA HIS A 263 -27.68 -3.30 -33.41
C HIS A 263 -28.11 -2.82 -34.83
N PRO A 264 -29.01 -1.81 -34.97
CA PRO A 264 -29.50 -1.34 -36.27
C PRO A 264 -28.39 -0.94 -37.26
N GLU A 265 -27.28 -0.35 -36.81
CA GLU A 265 -26.16 -0.01 -37.71
C GLU A 265 -25.41 -1.26 -38.22
N ILE A 266 -25.23 -2.28 -37.37
CA ILE A 266 -24.65 -3.57 -37.79
C ILE A 266 -25.54 -4.24 -38.85
N ILE A 267 -26.86 -4.23 -38.64
CA ILE A 267 -27.83 -4.79 -39.60
C ILE A 267 -27.79 -4.01 -40.93
N GLY A 268 -27.63 -2.68 -40.88
CA GLY A 268 -27.44 -1.83 -42.06
C GLY A 268 -26.18 -2.19 -42.85
N LEU A 269 -25.05 -2.30 -42.17
CA LEU A 269 -23.77 -2.69 -42.76
C LEU A 269 -23.80 -4.12 -43.32
N GLU A 270 -24.48 -5.06 -42.66
CA GLU A 270 -24.63 -6.44 -43.15
C GLU A 270 -25.49 -6.51 -44.42
N ARG A 271 -26.54 -5.71 -44.55
CA ARG A 271 -27.31 -5.58 -45.80
C ARG A 271 -26.45 -4.98 -46.92
N GLN A 272 -25.64 -3.98 -46.59
CA GLN A 272 -24.75 -3.32 -47.55
C GLN A 272 -23.67 -4.28 -48.06
N ARG A 273 -23.09 -5.09 -47.16
CA ARG A 273 -22.18 -6.18 -47.48
C ARG A 273 -22.82 -7.21 -48.40
N ALA A 274 -24.05 -7.65 -48.12
CA ALA A 274 -24.77 -8.63 -48.95
C ALA A 274 -25.07 -8.09 -50.36
N ALA A 275 -25.42 -6.81 -50.48
CA ALA A 275 -25.64 -6.16 -51.77
C ALA A 275 -24.33 -6.06 -52.58
N LEU A 276 -23.23 -5.67 -51.92
CA LEU A 276 -21.91 -5.59 -52.56
C LEU A 276 -21.36 -6.95 -52.95
N SER A 277 -21.55 -7.99 -52.13
CA SER A 277 -21.12 -9.35 -52.48
C SER A 277 -21.87 -9.88 -53.71
N ALA A 278 -23.18 -9.62 -53.79
CA ALA A 278 -23.96 -9.98 -54.98
C ALA A 278 -23.55 -9.18 -56.23
N ALA A 279 -23.13 -7.91 -56.06
CA ALA A 279 -22.60 -7.11 -57.15
C ALA A 279 -21.24 -7.65 -57.65
N VAL A 280 -20.35 -8.04 -56.72
CA VAL A 280 -19.07 -8.69 -57.05
C VAL A 280 -19.31 -9.99 -57.83
N GLU A 281 -20.26 -10.81 -57.42
CA GLU A 281 -20.59 -12.06 -58.13
C GLU A 281 -21.11 -11.81 -59.55
N ARG A 282 -21.97 -10.80 -59.74
CA ARG A 282 -22.47 -10.40 -61.07
C ARG A 282 -21.36 -9.86 -61.96
N GLU A 283 -20.46 -9.07 -61.39
CA GLU A 283 -19.32 -8.51 -62.10
C GLU A 283 -18.33 -9.60 -62.51
N LEU A 284 -18.02 -10.54 -61.62
CA LEU A 284 -17.22 -11.72 -61.92
C LEU A 284 -17.90 -12.64 -62.96
N ALA A 285 -19.22 -12.77 -62.94
CA ALA A 285 -19.97 -13.53 -63.93
C ALA A 285 -19.95 -12.84 -65.31
N ALA A 286 -20.14 -11.53 -65.36
CA ALA A 286 -20.02 -10.74 -66.59
C ALA A 286 -18.60 -10.79 -67.17
N MET A 287 -17.58 -10.77 -66.32
CA MET A 287 -16.17 -10.96 -66.72
C MET A 287 -15.91 -12.36 -67.27
N ARG A 288 -16.49 -13.42 -66.68
CA ARG A 288 -16.38 -14.80 -67.20
C ARG A 288 -16.99 -14.93 -68.59
N ILE A 289 -18.15 -14.30 -68.83
CA ILE A 289 -18.82 -14.31 -70.14
C ILE A 289 -18.03 -13.51 -71.18
N ALA A 290 -17.48 -12.35 -70.80
CA ALA A 290 -16.60 -11.56 -71.66
C ALA A 290 -15.30 -12.31 -72.03
N SER A 291 -14.81 -13.20 -71.15
CA SER A 291 -13.64 -14.05 -71.42
C SER A 291 -13.95 -15.35 -72.19
N GLN A 292 -15.21 -15.67 -72.49
CA GLN A 292 -15.62 -16.86 -73.23
C GLN A 292 -15.95 -16.62 -74.72
N VAL A 293 -15.86 -15.38 -75.21
CA VAL A 293 -15.97 -15.09 -76.65
C VAL A 293 -14.68 -15.57 -77.35
N PRO A 294 -14.75 -16.53 -78.30
CA PRO A 294 -13.56 -17.13 -78.89
C PRO A 294 -12.90 -16.15 -79.86
N ALA A 295 -11.80 -15.53 -79.41
CA ALA A 295 -10.86 -14.88 -80.30
C ALA A 295 -10.07 -15.97 -81.07
N ALA A 296 -10.35 -16.10 -82.36
CA ALA A 296 -9.56 -16.91 -83.27
C ALA A 296 -8.16 -16.29 -83.43
N GLY A 297 -7.11 -17.02 -83.07
CA GLY A 297 -5.70 -16.69 -83.34
C GLY A 297 -4.85 -16.38 -82.09
N SER A 298 -3.95 -17.31 -81.74
CA SER A 298 -2.90 -17.33 -80.68
C SER A 298 -2.30 -15.98 -80.21
N PRO A 299 -1.90 -15.83 -78.92
CA PRO A 299 -1.00 -16.76 -78.20
C PRO A 299 -1.39 -17.04 -76.72
N GLY A 300 -2.32 -17.97 -76.51
CA GLY A 300 -2.77 -18.43 -75.17
C GLY A 300 -1.73 -19.16 -74.32
N THR A 301 -0.58 -19.54 -74.88
CA THR A 301 0.54 -20.15 -74.15
C THR A 301 1.50 -19.11 -73.54
N SER A 302 1.58 -17.89 -74.09
CA SER A 302 2.47 -16.85 -73.53
C SER A 302 1.85 -16.15 -72.31
N LEU A 303 0.53 -15.90 -72.32
CA LEU A 303 -0.19 -15.31 -71.19
C LEU A 303 -0.36 -16.27 -70.01
N SER A 304 -0.53 -17.56 -70.24
CA SER A 304 -0.62 -18.55 -69.15
C SER A 304 0.74 -18.78 -68.47
N VAL A 305 1.83 -18.77 -69.24
CA VAL A 305 3.20 -18.80 -68.69
C VAL A 305 3.52 -17.51 -67.94
N GLN A 306 3.12 -16.34 -68.44
CA GLN A 306 3.27 -15.06 -67.74
C GLN A 306 2.37 -14.97 -66.49
N ALA A 307 1.13 -15.45 -66.54
CA ALA A 307 0.22 -15.49 -65.39
C ALA A 307 0.75 -16.39 -64.28
N ASN A 308 1.30 -17.56 -64.61
CA ASN A 308 1.97 -18.43 -63.65
C ASN A 308 3.24 -17.80 -63.06
N LYS A 309 4.00 -17.04 -63.87
CA LYS A 309 5.19 -16.31 -63.40
C LYS A 309 4.82 -15.16 -62.45
N VAL A 310 3.74 -14.43 -62.74
CA VAL A 310 3.22 -13.37 -61.87
C VAL A 310 2.60 -13.95 -60.59
N LEU A 311 1.94 -15.10 -60.64
CA LEU A 311 1.44 -15.80 -59.45
C LEU A 311 2.58 -16.29 -58.55
N ALA A 312 3.66 -16.84 -59.13
CA ALA A 312 4.85 -17.23 -58.39
C ALA A 312 5.58 -16.01 -57.78
N GLN A 313 5.69 -14.91 -58.52
CA GLN A 313 6.23 -13.65 -58.02
C GLN A 313 5.35 -13.05 -56.91
N ARG A 314 4.02 -13.12 -57.02
CA ARG A 314 3.09 -12.69 -55.97
C ARG A 314 3.33 -13.40 -54.64
N GLY A 315 3.50 -14.73 -54.67
CA GLY A 315 3.81 -15.50 -53.45
C GLY A 315 5.13 -15.06 -52.79
N LEU A 316 6.15 -14.73 -53.59
CA LEU A 316 7.42 -14.21 -53.07
C LEU A 316 7.28 -12.78 -52.50
N VAL A 317 6.47 -11.92 -53.13
CA VAL A 317 6.18 -10.57 -52.63
C VAL A 317 5.38 -10.62 -51.32
N ASP A 318 4.42 -11.54 -51.20
CA ASP A 318 3.65 -11.71 -49.97
C ASP A 318 4.53 -12.19 -48.80
N GLU A 319 5.46 -13.12 -49.08
CA GLU A 319 6.47 -13.56 -48.12
C GLU A 319 7.40 -12.41 -47.68
N ALA A 320 7.89 -11.61 -48.63
CA ALA A 320 8.72 -10.44 -48.34
C ALA A 320 7.97 -9.39 -47.51
N ARG A 321 6.68 -9.17 -47.79
CA ARG A 321 5.80 -8.29 -47.00
C ARG A 321 5.62 -8.82 -45.58
N ARG A 322 5.46 -10.13 -45.39
CA ARG A 322 5.38 -10.72 -44.05
C ARG A 322 6.67 -10.47 -43.27
N LEU A 323 7.84 -10.73 -43.87
CA LEU A 323 9.14 -10.46 -43.26
C LEU A 323 9.35 -8.97 -42.94
N ALA A 324 8.91 -8.07 -43.83
CA ALA A 324 8.93 -6.63 -43.57
C ALA A 324 8.02 -6.24 -42.40
N GLY A 325 6.82 -6.85 -42.30
CA GLY A 325 5.92 -6.70 -41.16
C GLY A 325 6.55 -7.17 -39.85
N ASP A 326 7.21 -8.33 -39.84
CA ASP A 326 7.91 -8.86 -38.66
C ASP A 326 9.00 -7.91 -38.17
N VAL A 327 9.79 -7.35 -39.09
CA VAL A 327 10.81 -6.34 -38.79
C VAL A 327 10.17 -5.07 -38.23
N ALA A 328 9.07 -4.59 -38.81
CA ALA A 328 8.37 -3.40 -38.33
C ALA A 328 7.82 -3.58 -36.90
N VAL A 329 7.19 -4.74 -36.62
CA VAL A 329 6.69 -5.07 -35.27
C VAL A 329 7.84 -5.14 -34.26
N LEU A 330 8.97 -5.76 -34.61
CA LEU A 330 10.13 -5.83 -33.73
C LEU A 330 10.74 -4.46 -33.46
N ARG A 331 10.84 -3.58 -34.48
CA ARG A 331 11.31 -2.19 -34.30
C ARG A 331 10.41 -1.43 -33.34
N GLU A 332 9.09 -1.55 -33.51
CA GLU A 332 8.10 -0.91 -32.64
C GLU A 332 8.18 -1.42 -31.20
N GLN A 333 8.33 -2.74 -31.01
CA GLN A 333 8.52 -3.33 -29.67
C GLN A 333 9.82 -2.86 -29.01
N VAL A 334 10.91 -2.76 -29.76
CA VAL A 334 12.18 -2.18 -29.26
C VAL A 334 11.97 -0.74 -28.83
N ALA A 335 11.33 0.09 -29.65
CA ALA A 335 11.08 1.50 -29.33
C ALA A 335 10.24 1.65 -28.05
N LYS A 336 9.10 0.94 -27.94
CA LYS A 336 8.23 0.97 -26.76
C LYS A 336 8.92 0.48 -25.49
N THR A 337 9.69 -0.60 -25.59
CA THR A 337 10.40 -1.18 -24.45
C THR A 337 11.56 -0.28 -24.02
N MET A 338 12.24 0.36 -24.97
CA MET A 338 13.27 1.36 -24.70
C MET A 338 12.69 2.61 -24.02
N GLN A 339 11.53 3.10 -24.47
CA GLN A 339 10.84 4.20 -23.82
C GLN A 339 10.48 3.85 -22.37
N ARG A 340 9.99 2.62 -22.13
CA ARG A 340 9.67 2.14 -20.79
C ARG A 340 10.92 2.02 -19.91
N ALA A 341 12.04 1.58 -20.46
CA ALA A 341 13.31 1.53 -19.75
C ALA A 341 13.77 2.95 -19.34
N ALA A 342 13.70 3.92 -20.26
CA ALA A 342 14.06 5.31 -20.01
C ALA A 342 13.16 5.97 -18.95
N GLU A 343 11.86 5.67 -18.97
CA GLU A 343 10.90 6.15 -17.97
C GLU A 343 11.26 5.66 -16.56
N PHE A 344 11.55 4.36 -16.40
CA PHE A 344 11.97 3.82 -15.10
C PHE A 344 13.33 4.35 -14.65
N GLU A 345 14.25 4.63 -15.58
CA GLU A 345 15.52 5.27 -15.27
C GLU A 345 15.34 6.69 -14.72
N LEU A 346 14.45 7.49 -15.33
CA LEU A 346 14.09 8.81 -14.82
C LEU A 346 13.42 8.73 -13.44
N GLN A 347 12.54 7.74 -13.24
CA GLN A 347 11.91 7.50 -11.93
C GLN A 347 12.93 7.07 -10.87
N ALA A 348 13.97 6.32 -11.24
CA ALA A 348 15.06 5.93 -10.34
C ALA A 348 15.87 7.14 -9.84
N GLN A 349 15.82 8.26 -10.55
CA GLN A 349 16.48 9.51 -10.18
C GLN A 349 15.54 10.48 -9.42
N SER A 350 14.23 10.23 -9.44
CA SER A 350 13.21 11.09 -8.81
C SER A 350 13.47 11.31 -7.31
N THR A 351 13.31 12.56 -6.84
CA THR A 351 13.37 12.94 -5.42
C THR A 351 11.99 13.00 -4.76
N GLU A 352 10.93 12.67 -5.50
CA GLU A 352 9.56 12.81 -5.01
C GLU A 352 9.12 11.59 -4.18
N ALA A 353 8.97 11.82 -2.88
CA ALA A 353 8.53 10.80 -1.93
C ALA A 353 7.01 10.54 -1.97
N GLY A 354 6.21 11.50 -2.42
CA GLY A 354 4.74 11.48 -2.20
C GLY A 354 4.33 11.79 -0.75
N PHE A 355 5.25 12.38 0.03
CA PHE A 355 5.06 12.74 1.42
C PHE A 355 5.56 14.18 1.66
N SER A 356 4.77 14.97 2.38
CA SER A 356 5.13 16.34 2.75
C SER A 356 5.26 16.49 4.27
N LYS A 357 6.30 17.22 4.71
CA LYS A 357 6.60 17.44 6.14
C LYS A 357 5.65 18.49 6.71
N LEU A 358 4.99 18.17 7.84
CA LEU A 358 4.11 19.12 8.52
C LEU A 358 4.75 19.59 9.83
N GLY A 359 5.51 20.69 9.74
CA GLY A 359 6.17 21.32 10.89
C GLY A 359 7.25 20.45 11.54
N ALA A 360 7.97 21.03 12.51
CA ALA A 360 8.92 20.31 13.35
C ALA A 360 8.23 19.77 14.61
N ALA A 361 8.79 18.72 15.20
CA ALA A 361 8.29 18.19 16.47
C ALA A 361 8.39 19.24 17.59
N ALA A 362 7.32 19.38 18.36
CA ALA A 362 7.29 20.27 19.52
C ALA A 362 8.07 19.68 20.71
N LEU A 363 8.68 20.53 21.54
CA LEU A 363 9.37 20.09 22.76
C LEU A 363 8.35 19.68 23.84
N PRO A 364 8.33 18.43 24.30
CA PRO A 364 7.38 17.98 25.31
C PRO A 364 7.68 18.62 26.68
N ARG A 365 6.68 19.29 27.26
CA ARG A 365 6.79 19.96 28.56
C ARG A 365 6.41 19.08 29.74
N VAL A 366 5.55 18.09 29.51
CA VAL A 366 5.06 17.16 30.53
C VAL A 366 5.41 15.72 30.15
N PRO A 367 5.78 14.86 31.11
CA PRO A 367 6.01 13.45 30.85
C PRO A 367 4.67 12.72 30.62
N VAL A 368 4.69 11.68 29.78
CA VAL A 368 3.55 10.79 29.50
C VAL A 368 3.41 9.65 30.50
N THR A 369 4.37 9.48 31.41
CA THR A 369 4.26 8.52 32.53
C THR A 369 3.15 8.93 33.49
N PRO A 370 2.44 7.97 34.12
CA PRO A 370 1.40 8.29 35.09
C PRO A 370 1.96 9.20 36.19
N GLY A 371 1.20 10.25 36.53
CA GLY A 371 1.60 11.20 37.56
C GLY A 371 1.79 10.50 38.91
N ARG A 372 2.72 11.00 39.73
CA ARG A 372 3.06 10.42 41.04
C ARG A 372 1.82 10.17 41.90
N TRP A 373 0.86 11.10 41.87
CA TRP A 373 -0.40 10.99 42.61
C TRP A 373 -1.31 9.85 42.14
N ILE A 374 -1.35 9.55 40.84
CA ILE A 374 -2.14 8.43 40.30
C ILE A 374 -1.60 7.10 40.81
N LEU A 375 -0.27 6.94 40.84
CA LEU A 375 0.36 5.73 41.37
C LEU A 375 0.16 5.58 42.89
N ILE A 376 0.23 6.68 43.64
CA ILE A 376 -0.02 6.68 45.09
C ILE A 376 -1.49 6.34 45.40
N LEU A 377 -2.44 6.98 44.70
CA LEU A 377 -3.87 6.71 44.85
C LEU A 377 -4.23 5.28 44.41
N GLY A 378 -3.65 4.80 43.31
CA GLY A 378 -3.81 3.42 42.85
C GLY A 378 -3.27 2.41 43.86
N GLY A 379 -2.09 2.68 44.43
CA GLY A 379 -1.51 1.88 45.51
C GLY A 379 -2.37 1.89 46.77
N LEU A 380 -2.91 3.04 47.17
CA LEU A 380 -3.81 3.17 48.30
C LEU A 380 -5.11 2.37 48.08
N ALA A 381 -5.73 2.50 46.92
CA ALA A 381 -6.95 1.77 46.56
C ALA A 381 -6.70 0.25 46.55
N ALA A 382 -5.60 -0.20 45.93
CA ALA A 382 -5.22 -1.61 45.93
C ALA A 382 -4.96 -2.13 47.35
N GLY A 383 -4.27 -1.34 48.19
CA GLY A 383 -4.02 -1.66 49.60
C GLY A 383 -5.30 -1.76 50.42
N CYS A 384 -6.27 -0.88 50.20
CA CYS A 384 -7.59 -0.97 50.83
C CYS A 384 -8.32 -2.26 50.44
N VAL A 385 -8.33 -2.61 49.15
CA VAL A 385 -8.99 -3.83 48.66
C VAL A 385 -8.35 -5.07 49.27
N VAL A 386 -7.02 -5.17 49.22
CA VAL A 386 -6.28 -6.28 49.85
C VAL A 386 -6.57 -6.32 51.35
N GLY A 387 -6.56 -5.17 52.03
CA GLY A 387 -6.86 -5.08 53.45
C GLY A 387 -8.26 -5.55 53.82
N VAL A 388 -9.27 -5.20 53.03
CA VAL A 388 -10.66 -5.68 53.19
C VAL A 388 -10.70 -7.20 53.03
N LEU A 389 -10.09 -7.75 51.97
CA LEU A 389 -10.05 -9.19 51.71
C LEU A 389 -9.33 -9.95 52.83
N THR A 390 -8.18 -9.47 53.29
CA THR A 390 -7.43 -10.08 54.39
C THR A 390 -8.20 -9.99 55.71
N ALA A 391 -8.87 -8.87 55.99
CA ALA A 391 -9.68 -8.69 57.18
C ALA A 391 -10.85 -9.68 57.24
N ILE A 392 -11.52 -9.91 56.10
CA ILE A 392 -12.59 -10.91 55.96
C ILE A 392 -12.01 -12.32 56.11
N LEU A 393 -10.93 -12.64 55.41
CA LEU A 393 -10.32 -13.97 55.44
C LEU A 393 -9.87 -14.37 56.85
N MET A 394 -9.20 -13.46 57.58
CA MET A 394 -8.82 -13.71 58.97
C MET A 394 -10.06 -13.96 59.86
N GLU A 395 -11.24 -13.44 59.52
CA GLU A 395 -12.45 -13.59 60.34
C GLU A 395 -13.14 -14.91 60.03
N LEU A 396 -13.03 -15.37 58.78
CA LEU A 396 -13.47 -16.71 58.38
C LEU A 396 -12.65 -17.80 59.05
N ILE A 397 -11.33 -17.60 59.21
CA ILE A 397 -10.42 -18.55 59.87
C ILE A 397 -10.56 -18.48 61.40
N SER A 398 -10.66 -17.26 61.97
CA SER A 398 -10.81 -17.04 63.41
C SER A 398 -12.15 -16.38 63.72
N ARG A 399 -13.24 -17.15 63.61
CA ARG A 399 -14.59 -16.67 63.89
C ARG A 399 -14.71 -16.32 65.37
N ARG A 400 -14.74 -15.03 65.71
CA ARG A 400 -15.04 -14.56 67.07
C ARG A 400 -16.49 -14.10 67.12
N VAL A 401 -17.20 -14.48 68.18
CA VAL A 401 -18.55 -14.00 68.45
C VAL A 401 -18.48 -12.51 68.77
N ARG A 402 -19.09 -11.65 67.95
CA ARG A 402 -19.11 -10.20 68.16
C ARG A 402 -20.50 -9.60 68.22
N GLY A 403 -21.52 -10.38 67.87
CA GLY A 403 -22.92 -9.99 67.97
C GLY A 403 -23.84 -11.17 68.30
N PRO A 404 -25.10 -10.88 68.69
CA PRO A 404 -26.10 -11.90 68.96
C PRO A 404 -26.43 -12.75 67.72
N GLU A 405 -26.24 -12.19 66.53
CA GLU A 405 -26.50 -12.88 65.26
C GLU A 405 -25.47 -13.99 64.98
N ASP A 406 -24.27 -13.89 65.58
CA ASP A 406 -23.23 -14.92 65.48
C ASP A 406 -23.50 -16.11 66.42
N LEU A 407 -24.18 -15.87 67.55
CA LEU A 407 -24.61 -16.90 68.52
C LEU A 407 -25.79 -17.73 67.99
N ALA A 408 -26.72 -17.09 67.27
CA ALA A 408 -27.84 -17.76 66.64
C ALA A 408 -27.39 -18.83 65.62
N MET A 409 -26.29 -18.59 64.90
CA MET A 409 -25.71 -19.58 63.97
C MET A 409 -24.96 -20.71 64.67
N ALA A 410 -24.53 -20.53 65.93
CA ALA A 410 -23.86 -21.56 66.73
C ALA A 410 -24.84 -22.46 67.51
N GLY A 411 -26.15 -22.24 67.34
CA GLY A 411 -27.20 -23.02 68.03
C GLY A 411 -27.34 -22.71 69.51
N VAL A 412 -26.73 -21.62 70.01
CA VAL A 412 -26.77 -21.24 71.43
C VAL A 412 -27.83 -20.15 71.63
N PRO A 413 -28.84 -20.35 72.50
CA PRO A 413 -29.88 -19.36 72.74
C PRO A 413 -29.30 -18.12 73.44
N VAL A 414 -29.67 -16.93 72.96
CA VAL A 414 -29.24 -15.66 73.54
C VAL A 414 -30.12 -15.36 74.76
N ILE A 415 -29.56 -15.49 75.97
CA ILE A 415 -30.29 -15.34 77.24
C ILE A 415 -30.46 -13.86 77.65
N GLY A 416 -29.62 -12.96 77.15
CA GLY A 416 -29.74 -11.52 77.41
C GLY A 416 -28.62 -10.72 76.74
N MET A 417 -28.87 -9.45 76.45
CA MET A 417 -27.88 -8.53 75.89
C MET A 417 -27.73 -7.35 76.85
N LEU A 418 -26.53 -7.18 77.42
CA LEU A 418 -26.22 -5.98 78.18
C LEU A 418 -26.02 -4.81 77.21
N PRO A 419 -26.70 -3.67 77.39
CA PRO A 419 -26.45 -2.49 76.58
C PRO A 419 -25.00 -2.07 76.79
N ARG A 420 -24.29 -1.87 75.68
CA ARG A 420 -22.91 -1.38 75.71
C ARG A 420 -22.97 0.03 76.29
N SER A 421 -22.52 0.22 77.53
CA SER A 421 -22.44 1.55 78.12
C SER A 421 -21.51 2.39 77.24
N SER A 422 -22.07 3.39 76.56
CA SER A 422 -21.31 4.44 75.91
C SER A 422 -20.52 5.14 77.01
N GLY A 423 -19.23 4.82 77.13
CA GLY A 423 -18.35 5.45 78.11
C GLY A 423 -18.43 6.97 78.01
N LEU A 424 -18.77 7.59 79.15
CA LEU A 424 -18.67 8.99 79.51
C LEU A 424 -18.57 10.00 78.36
N GLY A 425 -19.68 10.66 78.07
CA GLY A 425 -19.59 12.06 77.68
C GLY A 425 -18.94 12.82 78.82
N LEU A 426 -17.72 13.32 78.61
CA LEU A 426 -17.16 14.41 79.40
C LEU A 426 -18.07 15.64 79.17
N SER A 427 -19.13 15.72 79.94
CA SER A 427 -19.89 16.95 80.13
C SER A 427 -19.04 17.88 80.98
N LEU A 428 -18.44 18.88 80.33
CA LEU A 428 -17.81 20.05 80.94
C LEU A 428 -18.88 21.00 81.50
N ALA A 429 -19.82 20.48 82.30
CA ALA A 429 -20.82 21.26 83.03
C ALA A 429 -20.62 21.06 84.53
N GLY A 430 -19.49 21.57 85.03
CA GLY A 430 -19.10 21.38 86.42
C GLY A 430 -17.97 22.30 86.85
N LEU A 431 -17.91 23.53 86.32
CA LEU A 431 -17.03 24.57 86.85
C LEU A 431 -17.66 25.95 86.62
N LYS A 432 -18.70 26.29 87.39
CA LYS A 432 -18.97 27.69 87.72
C LYS A 432 -18.26 27.97 89.03
N LEU A 433 -17.09 28.59 88.93
CA LEU A 433 -16.41 29.21 90.06
C LEU A 433 -17.41 30.10 90.80
N GLY A 434 -17.60 29.81 92.08
CA GLY A 434 -18.12 30.79 93.02
C GLY A 434 -17.09 31.91 93.17
N LEU A 435 -17.34 33.04 92.52
CA LEU A 435 -16.79 34.32 92.93
C LEU A 435 -17.91 35.09 93.62
N SER A 436 -17.90 34.97 94.95
CA SER A 436 -18.50 35.92 95.87
C SER A 436 -17.94 37.32 95.57
N ARG A 437 -18.82 38.24 95.19
CA ARG A 437 -18.71 39.67 95.48
C ARG A 437 -20.08 40.13 95.95
N GLY A 438 -20.15 40.44 97.23
CA GLY A 438 -21.29 41.16 97.80
C GLY A 438 -21.33 42.61 97.34
N ALA A 439 -22.51 43.21 97.52
CA ALA A 439 -22.79 44.58 97.95
C ALA A 439 -23.96 45.21 97.16
N THR A 440 -25.00 45.58 97.94
CA THR A 440 -25.95 46.70 97.76
C THR A 440 -26.93 46.62 96.58
N ALA A 441 -28.24 46.83 96.74
CA ALA A 441 -29.05 47.44 97.80
C ALA A 441 -30.44 46.78 97.87
#